data_AF-A0A818CWZ0-F1
#
_entry.id   AF-A0A818CWZ0-F1
#
_cell.length_a   1.000
_cell.length_b   1.000
_cell.length_c   1.000
_cell.angle_alpha   90.00
_cell.angle_beta   90.00
_cell.angle_gamma   90.00
#
_symmetry.space_group_name_H-M   'P 1'
#
loop_
_entity.id
_entity.type
_entity.pdbx_description
1 polymer ?
#
loop_
_entity_poly.entity_id
_entity_poly.type
_entity_poly.pdbx_seq_one_letter_code
_entity_poly.pdbx_strand_id
1 'polypeptide(L)'
;MNILIQCTILIFLFNFSSCNKDAITCGSTFKLVNQQSGDRLHSHDVKYGSGSGQQSVTGTPNADDVNSYWQIRGDIKNDCERGAPIKCDTIIRLFHVTTRRNLHSHNYASPLSNNQEVSAYGEDGVGDEGDRWKVVCTTKNDYWLRADPIRLQHVATGKYLHLSGDTYGRPIHGQKEISCYSYANSQNLWKVDSGVYIRQSSEPLSSTRDDNSNTRSQSTKNDHFDDEL
;
A
#
# COMPACT_ATOMS: atom_id res chain seq x y z
N MET A 1 -58.19 22.07 26.66
CA MET A 1 -57.73 22.43 25.31
C MET A 1 -56.21 22.34 25.33
N ASN A 2 -55.67 21.15 25.05
CA ASN A 2 -54.25 20.82 25.18
C ASN A 2 -53.52 21.17 23.88
N ILE A 3 -52.57 22.09 23.94
CA ILE A 3 -51.67 22.41 22.82
C ILE A 3 -50.42 21.56 23.00
N LEU A 4 -50.30 20.49 22.19
CA LEU A 4 -49.07 19.72 22.02
C LEU A 4 -48.06 20.59 21.25
N ILE A 5 -46.97 20.98 21.90
CA ILE A 5 -45.79 21.54 21.23
C ILE A 5 -44.98 20.35 20.74
N GLN A 6 -45.07 20.07 19.44
CA GLN A 6 -44.30 19.03 18.78
C GLN A 6 -42.94 19.62 18.36
N CYS A 7 -41.96 19.55 19.26
CA CYS A 7 -40.56 19.81 18.94
C CYS A 7 -40.01 18.67 18.07
N THR A 8 -40.12 18.79 16.76
CA THR A 8 -39.38 17.93 15.82
C THR A 8 -37.91 18.35 15.84
N ILE A 9 -37.08 17.58 16.55
CA ILE A 9 -35.62 17.66 16.46
C ILE A 9 -35.24 17.17 15.06
N LEU A 10 -34.91 18.12 14.17
CA LEU A 10 -34.32 17.83 12.87
C LEU A 10 -32.84 17.45 13.11
N ILE A 11 -32.58 16.16 13.30
CA ILE A 11 -31.21 15.63 13.33
C ILE A 11 -30.69 15.70 11.90
N PHE A 12 -29.97 16.79 11.57
CA PHE A 12 -29.10 16.83 10.41
C PHE A 12 -28.02 15.76 10.62
N LEU A 13 -28.19 14.60 9.98
CA LEU A 13 -27.11 13.65 9.78
C LEU A 13 -26.11 14.30 8.83
N PHE A 14 -25.22 15.13 9.38
CA PHE A 14 -23.98 15.45 8.71
C PHE A 14 -23.24 14.13 8.55
N ASN A 15 -23.30 13.57 7.34
CA ASN A 15 -22.33 12.59 6.90
C ASN A 15 -20.98 13.31 6.87
N PHE A 16 -20.30 13.34 8.01
CA PHE A 16 -18.88 13.65 8.06
C PHE A 16 -18.18 12.51 7.33
N SER A 17 -17.99 12.68 6.02
CA SER A 17 -16.97 11.93 5.31
C SER A 17 -15.64 12.43 5.87
N SER A 18 -15.17 11.77 6.93
CA SER A 18 -13.89 12.06 7.54
C SER A 18 -12.81 11.71 6.52
N CYS A 19 -12.35 12.72 5.78
CA CYS A 19 -11.11 12.65 5.02
C CYS A 19 -9.99 12.45 6.04
N ASN A 20 -9.64 11.19 6.29
CA ASN A 20 -8.57 10.85 7.19
C ASN A 20 -7.25 11.14 6.46
N LYS A 21 -6.81 12.41 6.51
CA LYS A 21 -5.66 12.95 5.75
C LYS A 21 -4.35 12.19 5.99
N ASP A 22 -4.29 11.39 7.05
CA ASP A 22 -3.14 10.60 7.46
C ASP A 22 -3.25 9.11 7.16
N ALA A 23 -4.35 8.66 6.53
CA ALA A 23 -4.49 7.28 6.10
C ALA A 23 -3.47 6.95 5.01
N ILE A 24 -2.90 5.75 5.10
CA ILE A 24 -2.16 5.13 4.03
C ILE A 24 -3.12 4.79 2.90
N THR A 25 -2.74 5.10 1.67
CA THR A 25 -3.59 4.93 0.50
C THR A 25 -2.96 3.99 -0.51
N CYS A 26 -3.80 3.30 -1.28
CA CYS A 26 -3.40 2.46 -2.39
C CYS A 26 -2.51 3.21 -3.39
N GLY A 27 -1.44 2.55 -3.84
CA GLY A 27 -0.44 3.12 -4.76
C GLY A 27 0.64 3.97 -4.07
N SER A 28 0.51 4.26 -2.77
CA SER A 28 1.57 4.93 -2.01
C SER A 28 2.83 4.08 -1.95
N THR A 29 3.99 4.74 -1.88
CA THR A 29 5.30 4.11 -1.82
C THR A 29 6.05 4.60 -0.59
N PHE A 30 6.52 3.69 0.26
CA PHE A 30 7.18 4.04 1.52
C PHE A 30 8.20 2.98 1.92
N LYS A 31 9.02 3.34 2.91
CA LYS A 31 9.84 2.38 3.66
C LYS A 31 9.03 1.83 4.83
N LEU A 32 9.17 0.55 5.12
CA LEU A 32 8.52 -0.10 6.25
C LEU A 32 9.57 -0.43 7.31
N VAL A 33 9.45 0.17 8.50
CA VAL A 33 10.43 0.10 9.59
C VAL A 33 9.94 -0.81 10.71
N ASN A 34 10.76 -1.79 11.07
CA ASN A 34 10.51 -2.64 12.21
C ASN A 34 10.64 -1.85 13.51
N GLN A 35 9.62 -1.87 14.36
CA GLN A 35 9.57 -1.01 15.56
C GLN A 35 10.55 -1.44 16.66
N GLN A 36 10.94 -2.71 16.70
CA GLN A 36 11.88 -3.21 17.72
C GLN A 36 13.33 -2.90 17.38
N SER A 37 13.71 -2.97 16.10
CA SER A 37 15.10 -2.87 15.65
C SER A 37 15.46 -1.57 14.95
N GLY A 38 14.47 -0.86 14.37
CA GLY A 38 14.70 0.30 13.51
C GLY A 38 15.11 -0.04 12.06
N ASP A 39 15.25 -1.33 11.74
CA ASP A 39 15.65 -1.78 10.41
C ASP A 39 14.47 -1.70 9.43
N ARG A 40 14.80 -1.47 8.15
CA ARG A 40 13.84 -1.34 7.05
C ARG A 40 13.69 -2.64 6.30
N LEU A 41 12.46 -2.98 5.95
CA LEU A 41 12.19 -4.03 4.96
C LEU A 41 12.90 -3.68 3.64
N HIS A 42 13.65 -4.63 3.12
CA HIS A 42 14.59 -4.40 2.03
C HIS A 42 14.69 -5.63 1.14
N SER A 43 14.99 -5.44 -0.15
CA SER A 43 15.30 -6.53 -1.07
C SER A 43 16.27 -6.06 -2.16
N HIS A 44 16.90 -6.97 -2.88
CA HIS A 44 17.98 -6.66 -3.81
C HIS A 44 18.22 -7.87 -4.72
N ASP A 45 19.09 -7.76 -5.72
CA ASP A 45 19.37 -8.85 -6.67
C ASP A 45 20.35 -9.92 -6.13
N VAL A 46 20.02 -10.47 -4.96
CA VAL A 46 20.68 -11.65 -4.38
C VAL A 46 19.58 -12.65 -4.07
N LYS A 47 19.85 -13.92 -4.34
CA LYS A 47 18.92 -15.02 -4.11
C LYS A 47 19.35 -15.83 -2.90
N TYR A 48 18.39 -16.49 -2.25
CA TYR A 48 18.71 -17.47 -1.23
C TYR A 48 19.47 -18.66 -1.86
N GLY A 49 20.48 -19.17 -1.14
CA GLY A 49 21.15 -20.43 -1.50
C GLY A 49 20.47 -21.68 -0.94
N SER A 50 19.42 -21.49 -0.14
CA SER A 50 18.61 -22.50 0.52
C SER A 50 17.13 -22.22 0.30
N GLY A 51 16.25 -23.04 0.88
CA GLY A 51 14.81 -22.82 0.83
C GLY A 51 14.30 -22.83 -0.62
N SER A 52 13.59 -21.78 -1.02
CA SER A 52 13.01 -21.70 -2.37
C SER A 52 14.00 -21.31 -3.48
N GLY A 53 15.16 -20.76 -3.11
CA GLY A 53 16.10 -20.16 -4.06
C GLY A 53 15.62 -18.85 -4.70
N GLN A 54 14.55 -18.25 -4.20
CA GLN A 54 14.01 -16.97 -4.69
C GLN A 54 14.85 -15.77 -4.21
N GLN A 55 14.51 -14.58 -4.70
CA GLN A 55 15.19 -13.33 -4.33
C GLN A 55 14.99 -13.04 -2.83
N SER A 56 16.08 -12.67 -2.14
CA SER A 56 16.06 -12.50 -0.69
C SER A 56 15.38 -11.21 -0.26
N VAL A 57 14.67 -11.29 0.87
CA VAL A 57 14.15 -10.14 1.62
C VAL A 57 14.84 -10.07 2.97
N THR A 58 15.25 -8.87 3.36
CA THR A 58 16.09 -8.63 4.53
C THR A 58 15.67 -7.36 5.27
N GLY A 59 16.20 -7.20 6.49
CA GLY A 59 16.16 -5.96 7.25
C GLY A 59 17.47 -5.21 7.07
N THR A 60 17.45 -3.96 6.63
CA THR A 60 18.65 -3.12 6.52
C THR A 60 18.62 -1.95 7.51
N PRO A 61 19.74 -1.64 8.19
CA PRO A 61 19.84 -0.43 9.02
C PRO A 61 20.05 0.83 8.17
N ASN A 62 20.35 0.70 6.87
CA ASN A 62 20.58 1.84 5.99
C ASN A 62 19.27 2.57 5.70
N ALA A 63 19.05 3.70 6.37
CA ALA A 63 17.82 4.48 6.27
C ALA A 63 17.60 5.09 4.88
N ASP A 64 18.66 5.34 4.11
CA ASP A 64 18.61 6.06 2.83
C ASP A 64 18.55 5.14 1.61
N ASP A 65 18.62 3.82 1.80
CA ASP A 65 18.65 2.87 0.69
C ASP A 65 17.35 2.91 -0.13
N VAL A 66 17.49 3.02 -1.45
CA VAL A 66 16.38 3.02 -2.41
C VAL A 66 15.71 1.65 -2.51
N ASN A 67 16.45 0.58 -2.19
CA ASN A 67 15.98 -0.80 -2.15
C ASN A 67 15.13 -1.12 -0.92
N SER A 68 14.76 -0.10 -0.14
CA SER A 68 13.77 -0.21 0.93
C SER A 68 12.41 0.37 0.56
N TYR A 69 12.21 0.83 -0.68
CA TYR A 69 10.91 1.33 -1.13
C TYR A 69 9.99 0.20 -1.59
N TRP A 70 8.81 0.15 -0.97
CA TRP A 70 7.73 -0.76 -1.32
C TRP A 70 6.49 0.05 -1.67
N GLN A 71 5.82 -0.32 -2.76
CA GLN A 71 4.56 0.26 -3.18
C GLN A 71 3.39 -0.64 -2.76
N ILE A 72 2.35 -0.05 -2.19
CA ILE A 72 1.10 -0.77 -1.94
C ILE A 72 0.35 -0.97 -3.25
N ARG A 73 -0.07 -2.20 -3.50
CA ARG A 73 -1.05 -2.58 -4.53
C ARG A 73 -2.22 -3.31 -3.89
N GLY A 74 -3.33 -3.39 -4.62
CA GLY A 74 -4.50 -4.15 -4.20
C GLY A 74 -4.27 -5.65 -4.27
N ASP A 75 -5.33 -6.40 -4.01
CA ASP A 75 -5.33 -7.85 -4.12
C ASP A 75 -5.11 -8.31 -5.59
N ILE A 76 -4.83 -9.59 -5.81
CA ILE A 76 -4.51 -10.14 -7.14
C ILE A 76 -5.68 -9.96 -8.12
N LYS A 77 -6.91 -10.22 -7.66
CA LYS A 77 -8.12 -10.18 -8.49
C LYS A 77 -8.74 -8.79 -8.58
N ASN A 78 -8.55 -7.98 -7.54
CA ASN A 78 -9.15 -6.67 -7.39
C ASN A 78 -8.05 -5.71 -6.97
N ASP A 79 -7.43 -5.05 -7.94
CA ASP A 79 -6.53 -3.95 -7.61
C ASP A 79 -7.33 -2.85 -6.90
N CYS A 80 -6.65 -2.08 -6.05
CA CYS A 80 -7.30 -1.00 -5.31
C CYS A 80 -7.28 0.30 -6.11
N GLU A 81 -8.31 1.13 -5.92
CA GLU A 81 -8.35 2.45 -6.52
C GLU A 81 -7.21 3.31 -5.98
N ARG A 82 -6.42 3.89 -6.86
CA ARG A 82 -5.29 4.75 -6.50
C ARG A 82 -5.75 5.90 -5.60
N GLY A 83 -5.13 6.05 -4.43
CA GLY A 83 -5.53 7.07 -3.46
C GLY A 83 -6.65 6.65 -2.51
N ALA A 84 -7.29 5.49 -2.70
CA ALA A 84 -8.24 4.95 -1.74
C ALA A 84 -7.53 4.57 -0.42
N PRO A 85 -8.07 4.95 0.75
CA PRO A 85 -7.48 4.63 2.04
C PRO A 85 -7.56 3.13 2.34
N ILE A 86 -6.49 2.58 2.91
CA ILE A 86 -6.40 1.18 3.28
C ILE A 86 -7.07 0.97 4.63
N LYS A 87 -8.18 0.23 4.63
CA LYS A 87 -8.87 -0.19 5.87
C LYS A 87 -8.05 -1.28 6.57
N CYS A 88 -8.17 -1.33 7.89
CA CYS A 88 -7.69 -2.49 8.64
C CYS A 88 -8.37 -3.78 8.13
N ASP A 89 -7.66 -4.90 8.23
CA ASP A 89 -8.01 -6.22 7.69
C ASP A 89 -8.12 -6.32 6.16
N THR A 90 -7.79 -5.24 5.43
CA THR A 90 -7.68 -5.30 3.96
C THR A 90 -6.49 -6.17 3.55
N ILE A 91 -6.70 -6.97 2.51
CA ILE A 91 -5.63 -7.72 1.85
C ILE A 91 -4.97 -6.82 0.80
N ILE A 92 -3.65 -6.71 0.89
CA ILE A 92 -2.81 -5.92 -0.01
C ILE A 92 -1.67 -6.78 -0.54
N ARG A 93 -0.94 -6.21 -1.50
CA ARG A 93 0.38 -6.69 -1.91
C ARG A 93 1.41 -5.58 -1.74
N LEU A 94 2.63 -5.94 -1.40
CA LEU A 94 3.76 -5.00 -1.35
C LEU A 94 4.69 -5.28 -2.52
N PHE A 95 4.83 -4.31 -3.40
CA PHE A 95 5.65 -4.38 -4.61
C PHE A 95 6.99 -3.69 -4.37
N HIS A 96 8.10 -4.43 -4.46
CA HIS A 96 9.43 -3.88 -4.35
C HIS A 96 9.75 -3.03 -5.58
N VAL A 97 10.01 -1.74 -5.38
CA VAL A 97 10.07 -0.78 -6.49
C VAL A 97 11.23 -1.06 -7.43
N THR A 98 12.42 -1.37 -6.91
CA THR A 98 13.62 -1.52 -7.74
C THR A 98 13.61 -2.82 -8.56
N THR A 99 13.25 -3.94 -7.94
CA THR A 99 13.31 -5.26 -8.62
C THR A 99 11.99 -5.68 -9.24
N ARG A 100 10.92 -4.90 -9.00
CA ARG A 100 9.59 -5.13 -9.56
C ARG A 100 8.97 -6.49 -9.19
N ARG A 101 9.32 -6.99 -8.01
CA ARG A 101 8.84 -8.25 -7.43
C ARG A 101 7.88 -7.99 -6.28
N ASN A 102 7.05 -8.96 -5.93
CA ASN A 102 6.13 -8.87 -4.79
C ASN A 102 6.79 -9.45 -3.53
N LEU A 103 6.48 -8.88 -2.36
CA LEU A 103 6.74 -9.51 -1.07
C LEU A 103 5.92 -10.80 -0.98
N HIS A 104 6.59 -11.91 -0.76
CA HIS A 104 6.02 -13.24 -0.90
C HIS A 104 6.36 -14.14 0.28
N SER A 105 5.49 -15.10 0.57
CA SER A 105 5.79 -16.17 1.52
C SER A 105 5.08 -17.47 1.13
N HIS A 106 5.60 -18.59 1.65
CA HIS A 106 5.26 -19.95 1.21
C HIS A 106 5.82 -20.99 2.17
N ASN A 107 5.58 -22.27 1.94
CA ASN A 107 5.97 -23.35 2.86
C ASN A 107 7.43 -23.81 2.69
N TYR A 108 8.37 -22.84 2.72
CA TYR A 108 9.81 -23.10 2.83
C TYR A 108 10.35 -22.62 4.17
N ALA A 109 11.42 -23.26 4.64
CA ALA A 109 12.14 -22.83 5.83
C ALA A 109 12.98 -21.58 5.54
N SER A 110 12.98 -20.60 6.45
CA SER A 110 13.83 -19.42 6.33
C SER A 110 15.31 -19.78 6.56
N PRO A 111 16.26 -19.06 5.93
CA PRO A 111 17.66 -19.51 5.87
C PRO A 111 18.41 -19.60 7.20
N LEU A 112 18.07 -18.78 8.21
CA LEU A 112 18.82 -18.69 9.47
C LEU A 112 18.02 -19.22 10.65
N SER A 113 16.78 -18.74 10.85
CA SER A 113 15.96 -19.12 12.01
C SER A 113 15.12 -20.38 11.82
N ASN A 114 15.09 -20.96 10.61
CA ASN A 114 14.21 -22.09 10.28
C ASN A 114 12.72 -21.80 10.54
N ASN A 115 12.35 -20.51 10.52
CA ASN A 115 10.97 -20.04 10.49
C ASN A 115 10.38 -20.25 9.08
N GLN A 116 9.29 -19.56 8.73
CA GLN A 116 8.81 -19.57 7.35
C GLN A 116 9.55 -18.53 6.50
N GLU A 117 10.01 -18.92 5.31
CA GLU A 117 10.72 -18.05 4.39
C GLU A 117 9.82 -16.89 3.89
N VAL A 118 10.41 -15.71 3.80
CA VAL A 118 9.85 -14.55 3.11
C VAL A 118 10.81 -14.17 2.00
N SER A 119 10.29 -13.95 0.80
CA SER A 119 11.08 -13.72 -0.42
C SER A 119 10.48 -12.58 -1.24
N ALA A 120 11.20 -12.19 -2.29
CA ALA A 120 10.68 -11.36 -3.36
C ALA A 120 10.41 -12.25 -4.59
N TYR A 121 9.16 -12.34 -5.01
CA TYR A 121 8.69 -13.30 -6.02
C TYR A 121 7.97 -12.63 -7.18
N GLY A 122 7.83 -13.35 -8.29
CA GLY A 122 7.13 -12.88 -9.48
C GLY A 122 7.93 -11.83 -10.26
N GLU A 123 7.32 -11.27 -11.30
CA GLU A 123 7.96 -10.32 -12.22
C GLU A 123 6.95 -9.24 -12.58
N ASP A 124 7.37 -7.97 -12.62
CA ASP A 124 6.50 -6.81 -12.90
C ASP A 124 5.26 -6.70 -12.00
N GLY A 125 5.31 -7.35 -10.83
CA GLY A 125 4.23 -7.43 -9.86
C GLY A 125 3.15 -8.43 -10.23
N VAL A 126 3.38 -9.24 -11.26
CA VAL A 126 2.66 -10.49 -11.51
C VAL A 126 3.23 -11.55 -10.58
N GLY A 127 2.36 -12.24 -9.86
CA GLY A 127 2.72 -13.34 -8.95
C GLY A 127 1.47 -14.15 -8.60
N ASP A 128 1.39 -14.66 -7.37
CA ASP A 128 0.35 -15.61 -6.96
C ASP A 128 -0.18 -15.37 -5.55
N GLU A 129 -1.00 -16.29 -5.05
CA GLU A 129 -1.66 -16.22 -3.73
C GLU A 129 -0.69 -16.05 -2.54
N GLY A 130 0.60 -16.40 -2.68
CA GLY A 130 1.65 -16.18 -1.69
C GLY A 130 2.10 -14.72 -1.55
N ASP A 131 1.62 -13.83 -2.43
CA ASP A 131 1.91 -12.40 -2.37
C ASP A 131 0.93 -11.62 -1.46
N ARG A 132 -0.08 -12.30 -0.90
CA ARG A 132 -1.22 -11.67 -0.25
C ARG A 132 -0.96 -11.47 1.25
N TRP A 133 -1.05 -10.21 1.70
CA TRP A 133 -0.84 -9.82 3.09
C TRP A 133 -2.02 -9.05 3.63
N LYS A 134 -2.58 -9.50 4.76
CA LYS A 134 -3.61 -8.79 5.49
C LYS A 134 -2.98 -7.74 6.41
N VAL A 135 -3.46 -6.51 6.33
CA VAL A 135 -3.05 -5.40 7.21
C VAL A 135 -3.76 -5.53 8.56
N VAL A 136 -3.01 -5.89 9.61
CA VAL A 136 -3.54 -6.01 10.97
C VAL A 136 -3.15 -4.77 11.77
N CYS A 137 -4.10 -3.87 11.97
CA CYS A 137 -3.89 -2.65 12.76
C CYS A 137 -3.74 -2.97 14.25
N THR A 138 -2.90 -2.20 14.95
CA THR A 138 -2.72 -2.34 16.41
C THR A 138 -3.54 -1.36 17.23
N THR A 139 -4.14 -0.36 16.56
CA THR A 139 -5.01 0.66 17.15
C THR A 139 -6.46 0.36 16.80
N LYS A 140 -7.40 1.08 17.44
CA LYS A 140 -8.84 0.95 17.18
C LYS A 140 -9.32 1.80 15.99
N ASN A 141 -8.38 2.25 15.14
CA ASN A 141 -8.72 3.02 13.95
C ASN A 141 -9.25 2.09 12.86
N ASP A 142 -10.22 2.55 12.07
CA ASP A 142 -10.77 1.76 10.96
C ASP A 142 -9.78 1.64 9.77
N TYR A 143 -8.80 2.54 9.71
CA TYR A 143 -7.84 2.66 8.62
C TYR A 143 -6.40 2.58 9.13
N TRP A 144 -5.51 2.09 8.27
CA TRP A 144 -4.07 2.14 8.52
C TRP A 144 -3.59 3.59 8.43
N LEU A 145 -3.29 4.20 9.58
CA LEU A 145 -2.76 5.56 9.65
C LEU A 145 -1.24 5.56 9.64
N ARG A 146 -0.62 6.62 9.09
CA ARG A 146 0.85 6.79 9.03
C ARG A 146 1.53 6.71 10.40
N ALA A 147 0.88 7.22 11.44
CA ALA A 147 1.44 7.24 12.79
C ALA A 147 1.42 5.86 13.48
N ASP A 148 0.57 4.95 12.99
CA ASP A 148 0.26 3.71 13.67
C ASP A 148 1.13 2.55 13.16
N PRO A 149 1.73 1.77 14.07
CA PRO A 149 2.31 0.50 13.68
C PRO A 149 1.20 -0.50 13.32
N ILE A 150 1.56 -1.45 12.47
CA ILE A 150 0.72 -2.55 12.02
C ILE A 150 1.50 -3.86 12.11
N ARG A 151 0.80 -4.96 11.87
CA ARG A 151 1.39 -6.23 11.44
C ARG A 151 0.93 -6.56 10.04
N LEU A 152 1.75 -7.29 9.30
CA LEU A 152 1.37 -7.89 8.03
C LEU A 152 1.24 -9.38 8.25
N GLN A 153 0.02 -9.92 8.10
CA GLN A 153 -0.24 -11.35 8.21
C GLN A 153 -0.32 -11.95 6.81
N HIS A 154 0.55 -12.91 6.52
CA HIS A 154 0.51 -13.65 5.27
C HIS A 154 -0.80 -14.45 5.20
N VAL A 155 -1.59 -14.23 4.15
CA VAL A 155 -2.97 -14.75 4.08
C VAL A 155 -2.99 -16.27 4.03
N ALA A 156 -2.14 -16.88 3.20
CA ALA A 156 -2.18 -18.33 2.97
C ALA A 156 -1.74 -19.14 4.20
N THR A 157 -0.88 -18.58 5.07
CA THR A 157 -0.27 -19.33 6.19
C THR A 157 -0.65 -18.80 7.57
N GLY A 158 -1.28 -17.62 7.64
CA GLY A 158 -1.65 -16.96 8.89
C GLY A 158 -0.49 -16.45 9.73
N LYS A 159 0.76 -16.55 9.24
CA LYS A 159 1.97 -16.09 9.95
C LYS A 159 2.24 -14.61 9.70
N TYR A 160 2.96 -13.97 10.61
CA TYR A 160 3.25 -12.54 10.57
C TYR A 160 4.65 -12.27 10.01
N LEU A 161 4.76 -11.25 9.15
CA LEU A 161 6.04 -10.70 8.70
C LEU A 161 6.86 -10.28 9.93
N HIS A 162 8.06 -10.84 10.06
CA HIS A 162 8.82 -10.84 11.29
C HIS A 162 10.30 -10.64 11.00
N LEU A 163 10.96 -9.84 11.84
CA LEU A 163 12.41 -9.73 11.85
C LEU A 163 12.94 -10.66 12.94
N SER A 164 13.61 -11.75 12.56
CA SER A 164 14.02 -12.81 13.51
C SER A 164 15.09 -12.35 14.50
N GLY A 165 15.94 -11.43 14.06
CA GLY A 165 17.10 -10.94 14.81
C GLY A 165 18.42 -11.56 14.33
N ASP A 166 18.35 -12.68 13.62
CA ASP A 166 19.50 -13.30 12.96
C ASP A 166 20.05 -12.39 11.87
N THR A 167 21.38 -12.41 11.70
CA THR A 167 22.10 -11.50 10.82
C THR A 167 22.90 -12.28 9.79
N TYR A 168 22.81 -11.88 8.52
CA TYR A 168 23.56 -12.49 7.44
C TYR A 168 25.03 -12.07 7.45
N GLY A 169 25.89 -12.99 6.98
CA GLY A 169 27.26 -12.72 6.60
C GLY A 169 27.36 -12.25 5.14
N ARG A 170 28.48 -12.57 4.47
CA ARG A 170 28.67 -12.25 3.04
C ARG A 170 27.63 -12.97 2.16
N PRO A 171 27.19 -12.37 1.04
CA PRO A 171 27.59 -11.05 0.51
C PRO A 171 26.82 -9.86 1.12
N ILE A 172 25.79 -10.10 1.94
CA ILE A 172 24.86 -9.09 2.48
C ILE A 172 25.12 -8.83 3.98
N HIS A 173 26.39 -8.67 4.33
CA HIS A 173 26.84 -8.62 5.72
C HIS A 173 26.11 -7.55 6.53
N GLY A 174 25.60 -7.94 7.70
CA GLY A 174 24.95 -7.03 8.64
C GLY A 174 23.46 -6.81 8.37
N GLN A 175 22.92 -7.30 7.26
CA GLN A 175 21.48 -7.31 7.04
C GLN A 175 20.83 -8.41 7.87
N LYS A 176 19.63 -8.16 8.41
CA LYS A 176 18.90 -9.10 9.25
C LYS A 176 17.94 -9.97 8.45
N GLU A 177 17.70 -11.17 8.94
CA GLU A 177 16.71 -12.08 8.35
C GLU A 177 15.29 -11.57 8.58
N ILE A 178 14.53 -11.57 7.49
CA ILE A 178 13.08 -11.42 7.50
C ILE A 178 12.47 -12.79 7.24
N SER A 179 11.48 -13.15 8.06
CA SER A 179 10.78 -14.42 8.00
C SER A 179 9.31 -14.23 8.39
N CYS A 180 8.54 -15.30 8.34
CA CYS A 180 7.16 -15.37 8.81
C CYS A 180 7.12 -16.14 10.14
N TYR A 181 6.56 -15.53 11.18
CA TYR A 181 6.48 -16.10 12.53
C TYR A 181 5.03 -16.34 12.96
N SER A 182 4.78 -17.44 13.69
CA SER A 182 3.42 -17.91 13.99
C SER A 182 2.63 -17.01 14.96
N TYR A 183 3.30 -16.22 15.79
CA TYR A 183 2.67 -15.48 16.88
C TYR A 183 2.96 -13.98 16.80
N ALA A 184 1.99 -13.16 17.22
CA ALA A 184 2.19 -11.72 17.36
C ALA A 184 3.15 -11.42 18.54
N ASN A 185 4.16 -10.57 18.29
CA ASN A 185 5.10 -10.09 19.30
C ASN A 185 5.61 -8.68 18.91
N SER A 186 6.67 -8.17 19.56
CA SER A 186 7.22 -6.85 19.25
C SER A 186 8.05 -6.84 17.95
N GLN A 187 8.66 -7.97 17.58
CA GLN A 187 9.50 -8.11 16.39
C GLN A 187 8.72 -8.18 15.07
N ASN A 188 7.39 -8.32 15.12
CA ASN A 188 6.52 -8.23 13.94
C ASN A 188 5.65 -6.96 13.92
N LEU A 189 6.05 -5.92 14.66
CA LEU A 189 5.48 -4.58 14.54
C LEU A 189 6.25 -3.76 13.50
N TRP A 190 5.51 -3.21 12.55
CA TRP A 190 6.03 -2.45 11.42
C TRP A 190 5.32 -1.12 11.32
N LYS A 191 6.04 -0.05 11.03
CA LYS A 191 5.48 1.28 10.81
C LYS A 191 5.99 1.84 9.50
N VAL A 192 5.13 2.58 8.80
CA VAL A 192 5.59 3.34 7.64
C VAL A 192 6.56 4.44 8.05
N ASP A 193 7.50 4.74 7.18
CA ASP A 193 8.42 5.85 7.32
C ASP A 193 8.47 6.64 5.99
N SER A 194 9.48 7.48 5.80
CA SER A 194 9.88 8.14 4.55
C SER A 194 9.27 7.50 3.29
N GLY A 195 8.48 8.29 2.55
CA GLY A 195 7.69 7.80 1.43
C GLY A 195 6.92 8.90 0.70
N VAL A 196 6.32 8.54 -0.42
CA VAL A 196 5.40 9.35 -1.23
C VAL A 196 3.99 8.79 -1.03
N TYR A 197 3.12 9.62 -0.46
CA TYR A 197 1.75 9.25 -0.11
C TYR A 197 0.75 9.87 -1.08
N ILE A 198 -0.08 9.02 -1.68
CA ILE A 198 -1.09 9.47 -2.64
C ILE A 198 -2.26 10.10 -1.86
N ARG A 199 -2.67 11.30 -2.27
CA ARG A 199 -3.83 11.97 -1.68
C ARG A 199 -5.12 11.31 -2.14
N GLN A 200 -6.11 11.27 -1.25
CA GLN A 200 -7.48 10.91 -1.61
C GLN A 200 -8.00 11.91 -2.64
N SER A 201 -8.60 11.44 -3.74
CA SER A 201 -9.28 12.30 -4.70
C SER A 201 -10.52 12.89 -4.03
N SER A 202 -10.60 14.21 -3.94
CA SER A 202 -11.71 14.92 -3.29
C SER A 202 -12.88 15.29 -4.22
N GLU A 203 -12.93 14.79 -5.45
CA GLU A 203 -13.94 15.22 -6.42
C GLU A 203 -14.60 14.00 -7.11
N PRO A 204 -15.93 13.87 -7.11
CA PRO A 204 -16.62 13.04 -8.07
C PRO A 204 -16.39 13.65 -9.47
N LEU A 205 -15.97 12.85 -10.44
CA LEU A 205 -15.95 13.26 -11.84
C LEU A 205 -17.39 13.54 -12.29
N SER A 206 -17.85 14.79 -12.17
CA SER A 206 -19.09 15.23 -12.81
C SER A 206 -18.83 15.32 -14.32
N SER A 207 -19.30 14.31 -15.03
CA SER A 207 -19.43 14.36 -16.49
C SER A 207 -20.74 15.05 -16.86
N THR A 208 -20.84 16.34 -16.59
CA THR A 208 -21.80 17.19 -17.31
C THR A 208 -21.06 17.80 -18.50
N ARG A 209 -21.12 17.07 -19.63
CA ARG A 209 -21.03 17.73 -20.93
C ARG A 209 -22.30 18.57 -21.05
N ASP A 210 -22.13 19.88 -20.96
CA ASP A 210 -23.18 20.83 -21.31
C ASP A 210 -23.44 20.74 -22.81
N ASP A 211 -24.39 19.87 -23.18
CA ASP A 211 -25.18 20.09 -24.38
C ASP A 211 -26.12 21.27 -24.10
N ASN A 212 -26.01 22.31 -24.94
CA ASN A 212 -27.09 23.12 -25.51
C ASN A 212 -26.86 24.64 -25.40
N SER A 213 -26.50 25.27 -26.53
CA SER A 213 -27.24 26.47 -26.95
C SER A 213 -27.32 26.57 -28.47
N ASN A 214 -28.56 26.77 -28.89
CA ASN A 214 -29.11 26.75 -30.23
C ASN A 214 -29.05 28.16 -30.85
N THR A 215 -28.79 28.22 -32.16
CA THR A 215 -29.17 29.23 -33.17
C THR A 215 -29.59 30.66 -32.77
N ARG A 216 -28.96 31.66 -33.41
CA ARG A 216 -29.67 32.78 -34.06
C ARG A 216 -28.91 33.29 -35.29
N SER A 217 -29.65 33.46 -36.38
CA SER A 217 -29.24 33.81 -37.74
C SER A 217 -29.21 35.32 -38.02
N GLN A 218 -28.65 35.65 -39.20
CA GLN A 218 -28.63 36.90 -40.00
C GLN A 218 -27.35 37.76 -39.85
N SER A 219 -26.42 37.75 -40.80
CA SER A 219 -26.42 38.27 -42.20
C SER A 219 -25.85 39.70 -42.29
N THR A 220 -24.69 39.87 -42.93
CA THR A 220 -24.46 40.81 -44.07
C THR A 220 -23.03 40.74 -44.65
N LYS A 221 -22.96 40.46 -45.97
CA LYS A 221 -22.14 41.07 -47.06
C LYS A 221 -20.61 41.26 -46.90
N ASN A 222 -19.82 40.57 -47.75
CA ASN A 222 -19.08 41.08 -48.94
C ASN A 222 -17.70 41.67 -48.57
N ASP A 223 -16.56 41.50 -49.25
CA ASP A 223 -16.18 41.17 -50.62
C ASP A 223 -14.74 40.58 -50.65
N HIS A 224 -14.46 39.79 -51.68
CA HIS A 224 -13.28 39.82 -52.57
C HIS A 224 -11.85 39.98 -51.99
N PHE A 225 -10.97 38.99 -52.25
CA PHE A 225 -9.60 39.22 -52.73
C PHE A 225 -9.08 37.96 -53.46
N ASP A 226 -8.87 38.13 -54.77
CA ASP A 226 -8.04 37.27 -55.62
C ASP A 226 -6.56 37.70 -55.51
N ASP A 227 -5.69 36.80 -55.99
CA ASP A 227 -4.28 37.00 -56.42
C ASP A 227 -3.22 37.22 -55.32
N GLU A 228 -1.98 36.71 -55.40
CA GLU A 228 -1.22 35.95 -56.41
C GLU A 228 0.09 35.44 -55.73
N LEU A 229 0.73 34.45 -56.37
CA LEU A 229 2.10 33.88 -56.20
C LEU A 229 2.37 32.85 -55.09
#